data_AF-A0A7C3DT90-F1
#
_entry.id   AF-A0A7C3DT90-F1
#
_cell.length_a   1.000
_cell.length_b   1.000
_cell.length_c   1.000
_cell.angle_alpha   90.00
_cell.angle_beta   90.00
_cell.angle_gamma   90.00
#
_symmetry.space_group_name_H-M   'P 1'
#
loop_
_entity.id
_entity.type
_entity.pdbx_description
1 polymer ?
#
loop_
_entity_poly.entity_id
_entity_poly.type
_entity_poly.pdbx_seq_one_letter_code
_entity_poly.pdbx_strand_id
1 'polypeptide(L)'
;MRAICGPPGSGKSAVILGAAREFIRRGDGDFRIVVPTATMAEHLLHSLAREGLLVRPSSVGTLSALISEWTPDAEDVSGDELALLVQQCLGAAPPEEFAALTETPGLAAAIASAIEDLANSGCDPLQWEALGRMGLWRGGLHAAFGRVWELAAAALRSRGLCLRAQRIALAAAAVRDRAAPTLPGTIFIDGFFLFSRVEIEFLKALAQRTRLWLT
;
A
#
# COMPACT_ATOMS: atom_id res chain seq x y z
N MET A 1 2.75 -1.19 19.31
CA MET A 1 1.63 -0.51 18.60
C MET A 1 0.56 -0.14 19.62
N ARG A 2 0.05 1.10 19.58
CA ARG A 2 -1.05 1.56 20.42
C ARG A 2 -2.21 1.97 19.51
N ALA A 3 -3.35 1.28 19.61
CA ALA A 3 -4.57 1.63 18.90
C ALA A 3 -5.52 2.41 19.83
N ILE A 4 -6.08 3.51 19.32
CA ILE A 4 -7.04 4.36 20.02
C ILE A 4 -8.36 4.23 19.28
N CYS A 5 -9.31 3.50 19.85
CA CYS A 5 -10.60 3.23 19.20
C CYS A 5 -11.74 4.01 19.88
N GLY A 6 -12.75 4.37 19.11
CA GLY A 6 -13.91 5.15 19.57
C GLY A 6 -14.76 5.65 18.40
N PRO A 7 -16.03 6.01 18.62
CA PRO A 7 -16.92 6.48 17.56
C PRO A 7 -16.42 7.78 16.89
N PRO A 8 -16.94 8.17 15.72
CA PRO A 8 -16.69 9.49 15.16
C PRO A 8 -16.98 10.60 16.18
N GLY A 9 -16.15 11.65 16.22
CA GLY A 9 -16.30 12.76 17.18
C GLY A 9 -15.81 12.50 18.61
N SER A 10 -15.34 11.29 18.96
CA SER A 10 -14.84 10.96 20.31
C SER A 10 -13.47 11.56 20.69
N GLY A 11 -12.88 12.41 19.85
CA GLY A 11 -11.60 13.07 20.14
C GLY A 11 -10.35 12.21 19.89
N LYS A 12 -10.47 11.05 19.24
CA LYS A 12 -9.33 10.19 18.83
C LYS A 12 -8.16 10.96 18.20
N SER A 13 -8.46 11.67 17.11
CA SER A 13 -7.49 12.49 16.40
C SER A 13 -6.94 13.60 17.29
N ALA A 14 -7.75 14.18 18.18
CA ALA A 14 -7.27 15.18 19.14
C ALA A 14 -6.24 14.61 20.12
N VAL A 15 -6.36 13.35 20.54
CA VAL A 15 -5.36 12.68 21.40
C VAL A 15 -4.05 12.48 20.68
N ILE A 16 -4.06 11.89 19.46
CA ILE A 16 -2.85 11.67 18.67
C ILE A 16 -2.17 12.99 18.30
N LEU A 17 -2.94 13.94 17.76
CA LEU A 17 -2.40 15.23 17.37
C LEU A 17 -1.97 16.06 18.57
N GLY A 18 -2.62 15.89 19.74
CA GLY A 18 -2.17 16.48 21.00
C GLY A 18 -0.78 15.99 21.42
N ALA A 19 -0.53 14.68 21.30
CA ALA A 19 0.78 14.11 21.54
C ALA A 19 1.82 14.64 20.54
N ALA A 20 1.50 14.69 19.24
CA ALA A 20 2.41 15.21 18.22
C ALA A 20 2.74 16.70 18.42
N ARG A 21 1.76 17.53 18.83
CA ARG A 21 1.99 18.94 19.20
C ARG A 21 3.00 19.08 20.33
N GLU A 22 3.01 18.15 21.28
CA GLU A 22 3.96 18.19 22.39
C GLU A 22 5.40 17.93 21.93
N PHE A 23 5.62 17.01 20.97
CA PHE A 23 6.93 16.85 20.33
C PHE A 23 7.38 18.15 19.67
N ILE A 24 6.48 18.80 18.90
CA ILE A 24 6.79 20.06 18.22
C ILE A 24 7.17 21.16 19.21
N ARG A 25 6.41 21.34 20.29
CA ARG A 25 6.70 22.38 21.31
C ARG A 25 8.04 22.18 22.01
N ARG A 26 8.46 20.92 22.19
CA ARG A 26 9.76 20.57 22.79
C ARG A 26 10.92 20.72 21.80
N GLY A 27 10.64 21.01 20.53
CA GLY A 27 11.65 21.00 19.47
C GLY A 27 12.14 19.59 19.11
N ASP A 28 11.40 18.55 19.50
CA ASP A 28 11.74 17.17 19.18
C ASP A 28 11.24 16.84 17.78
N GLY A 29 12.18 16.59 16.87
CA GLY A 29 11.90 16.24 15.48
C GLY A 29 11.81 14.73 15.22
N ASP A 30 11.97 13.89 16.25
CA ASP A 30 12.01 12.43 16.12
C ASP A 30 10.61 11.81 16.05
N PHE A 31 9.74 12.39 15.22
CA PHE A 31 8.40 11.90 14.97
C PHE A 31 7.95 12.15 13.53
N ARG A 32 6.96 11.37 13.09
CA ARG A 32 6.25 11.60 11.83
C ARG A 32 4.75 11.36 11.99
N ILE A 33 3.94 12.22 11.39
CA ILE A 33 2.49 12.07 11.25
C ILE A 33 2.20 11.58 9.84
N VAL A 34 1.41 10.53 9.75
CA VAL A 34 1.01 9.87 8.51
C VAL A 34 -0.51 9.93 8.40
N VAL A 35 -0.98 10.46 7.29
CA VAL A 35 -2.42 10.62 6.97
C VAL A 35 -2.77 9.98 5.62
N PRO A 36 -4.04 9.74 5.30
CA PRO A 36 -4.41 9.02 4.08
C PRO A 36 -4.08 9.76 2.78
N THR A 37 -4.29 11.08 2.73
CA THR A 37 -4.21 11.85 1.49
C THR A 37 -3.29 13.06 1.62
N ALA A 38 -2.75 13.51 0.48
CA ALA A 38 -1.91 14.70 0.41
C ALA A 38 -2.67 15.94 0.88
N THR A 39 -3.95 16.06 0.50
CA THR A 39 -4.84 17.13 0.95
C THR A 39 -4.98 17.16 2.48
N MET A 40 -5.11 16.00 3.14
CA MET A 40 -5.13 15.95 4.61
C MET A 40 -3.78 16.36 5.21
N ALA A 41 -2.66 15.99 4.59
CA ALA A 41 -1.33 16.37 5.06
C ALA A 41 -1.15 17.90 4.99
N GLU A 42 -1.51 18.51 3.86
CA GLU A 42 -1.50 19.96 3.66
C GLU A 42 -2.41 20.68 4.65
N HIS A 43 -3.65 20.20 4.82
CA HIS A 43 -4.58 20.78 5.78
C HIS A 43 -4.05 20.72 7.21
N LEU A 44 -3.41 19.61 7.61
CA LEU A 44 -2.82 19.47 8.93
C LEU A 44 -1.62 20.42 9.11
N LEU A 45 -0.73 20.51 8.13
CA LEU A 45 0.39 21.45 8.14
C LEU A 45 -0.09 22.90 8.28
N HIS A 46 -1.09 23.30 7.49
CA HIS A 46 -1.69 24.63 7.59
C HIS A 46 -2.35 24.87 8.96
N SER A 47 -3.00 23.86 9.54
CA SER A 47 -3.58 23.99 10.88
C SER A 47 -2.50 24.23 11.93
N LEU A 48 -1.43 23.44 11.92
CA LEU A 48 -0.33 23.58 12.87
C LEU A 48 0.38 24.93 12.72
N ALA A 49 0.59 25.40 11.49
CA ALA A 49 1.16 26.72 11.23
C ALA A 49 0.29 27.86 11.76
N ARG A 50 -1.05 27.78 11.60
CA ARG A 50 -1.99 28.76 12.18
C ARG A 50 -1.99 28.76 13.71
N GLU A 51 -1.66 27.64 14.33
CA GLU A 51 -1.47 27.54 15.78
C GLU A 51 -0.11 28.12 16.25
N GLY A 52 0.72 28.63 15.33
CA GLY A 52 2.05 29.17 15.63
C GLY A 52 3.12 28.09 15.83
N LEU A 53 2.83 26.83 15.47
CA LEU A 53 3.78 25.73 15.60
C LEU A 53 4.67 25.63 14.35
N LEU A 54 5.98 25.70 14.56
CA LEU A 54 6.97 25.50 13.49
C LEU A 54 7.14 24.00 13.23
N VAL A 55 6.57 23.53 12.12
CA VAL A 55 6.61 22.11 11.72
C VAL A 55 7.40 21.95 10.45
N ARG A 56 8.31 20.99 10.41
CA ARG A 56 9.00 20.62 9.17
C ARG A 56 8.00 19.93 8.24
N PRO A 57 7.90 20.30 6.95
CA PRO A 57 6.98 19.63 6.03
C PRO A 57 7.14 18.10 6.01
N SER A 58 8.37 17.60 6.14
CA SER A 58 8.67 16.17 6.20
C SER A 58 8.16 15.44 7.45
N SER A 59 7.69 16.17 8.47
CA SER A 59 7.06 15.57 9.67
C SER A 59 5.60 15.19 9.43
N VAL A 60 4.97 15.61 8.34
CA VAL A 60 3.59 15.25 7.99
C VAL A 60 3.57 14.75 6.54
N GLY A 61 3.08 13.53 6.32
CA GLY A 61 3.04 12.94 4.98
C GLY A 61 1.97 11.88 4.82
N THR A 62 1.92 11.27 3.65
CA THR A 62 1.01 10.15 3.38
C THR A 62 1.70 8.81 3.57
N LEU A 63 0.91 7.75 3.74
CA LEU A 63 1.46 6.39 3.75
C LEU A 63 2.18 6.08 2.43
N SER A 64 1.64 6.55 1.30
CA SER A 64 2.27 6.37 -0.01
C SER A 64 3.62 7.08 -0.09
N ALA A 65 3.71 8.33 0.37
CA ALA A 65 4.96 9.09 0.36
C ALA A 65 6.03 8.44 1.24
N LEU A 66 5.63 7.94 2.42
CA LEU A 66 6.54 7.22 3.32
C LEU A 66 7.09 5.94 2.66
N ILE A 67 6.24 5.20 1.97
CA ILE A 67 6.64 3.96 1.29
C ILE A 67 7.56 4.26 0.12
N SER A 68 7.26 5.29 -0.66
CA SER A 68 8.13 5.73 -1.75
C SER A 68 9.52 6.15 -1.27
N GLU A 69 9.60 6.87 -0.15
CA GLU A 69 10.86 7.27 0.48
C GLU A 69 11.74 6.06 0.85
N TRP A 70 11.13 4.93 1.21
CA TRP A 70 11.86 3.71 1.63
C TRP A 70 12.03 2.68 0.53
N THR A 71 11.43 2.92 -0.63
CA THR A 71 11.53 2.06 -1.81
C THR A 71 11.77 2.93 -3.05
N PRO A 72 12.92 3.64 -3.11
CA PRO A 72 13.22 4.55 -4.22
C PRO A 72 13.39 3.82 -5.55
N ASP A 73 13.86 2.56 -5.50
CA ASP A 73 14.13 1.75 -6.69
C ASP A 73 12.90 0.93 -7.15
N ALA A 74 11.76 1.04 -6.47
CA ALA A 74 10.53 0.34 -6.83
C ALA A 74 9.51 1.34 -7.40
N GLU A 75 9.08 1.11 -8.63
CA GLU A 75 8.08 1.92 -9.32
C GLU A 75 6.74 1.18 -9.38
N ASP A 76 5.67 1.87 -8.99
CA ASP A 76 4.31 1.34 -9.04
C ASP A 76 3.80 1.41 -10.48
N VAL A 77 3.23 0.31 -10.98
CA VAL A 77 2.45 0.35 -12.22
C VAL A 77 1.11 1.01 -11.96
N SER A 78 0.65 1.88 -12.87
CA SER A 78 -0.73 2.39 -12.82
C SER A 78 -1.74 1.33 -13.24
N GLY A 79 -3.01 1.50 -12.83
CA GLY A 79 -4.09 0.57 -13.22
C GLY A 79 -4.26 0.45 -14.74
N ASP A 80 -4.12 1.57 -15.47
CA ASP A 80 -4.23 1.59 -16.93
C ASP A 80 -3.04 0.89 -17.61
N GLU A 81 -1.82 1.09 -17.11
CA GLU A 81 -0.63 0.39 -17.59
C GLU A 81 -0.72 -1.12 -17.31
N LEU A 82 -1.26 -1.51 -16.16
CA LEU A 82 -1.50 -2.90 -15.83
C LEU A 82 -2.54 -3.52 -16.77
N ALA A 83 -3.66 -2.83 -17.03
CA ALA A 83 -4.67 -3.28 -17.97
C ALA A 83 -4.10 -3.45 -19.38
N LEU A 84 -3.30 -2.50 -19.86
CA LEU A 84 -2.61 -2.59 -21.16
C LEU A 84 -1.66 -3.79 -21.21
N LEU A 85 -0.89 -4.02 -20.14
CA LEU A 85 0.05 -5.13 -20.05
C LEU A 85 -0.67 -6.48 -20.00
N VAL A 86 -1.81 -6.56 -19.32
CA VAL A 86 -2.69 -7.73 -19.32
C VAL A 86 -3.24 -7.97 -20.73
N GLN A 87 -3.69 -6.94 -21.45
CA GLN A 87 -4.15 -7.06 -22.83
C GLN A 87 -3.05 -7.63 -23.74
N GLN A 88 -1.81 -7.17 -23.59
CA GLN A 88 -0.66 -7.72 -24.32
C GLN A 88 -0.42 -9.20 -24.01
N CYS A 89 -0.53 -9.60 -22.74
CA CYS A 89 -0.39 -11.00 -22.33
C CYS A 89 -1.48 -11.89 -22.94
N LEU A 90 -2.73 -11.42 -22.91
CA LEU A 90 -3.87 -12.09 -23.52
C LEU A 90 -3.71 -12.26 -25.03
N GLY A 91 -3.22 -11.24 -25.74
CA GLY A 91 -2.99 -11.32 -27.18
C GLY A 91 -1.83 -12.23 -27.58
N ALA A 92 -0.78 -12.31 -26.76
CA ALA A 92 0.38 -13.15 -27.04
C ALA A 92 0.13 -14.65 -26.78
N ALA A 93 -0.66 -14.97 -25.75
CA ALA A 93 -0.95 -16.34 -25.36
C ALA A 93 -2.38 -16.45 -24.78
N PRO A 94 -3.43 -16.37 -25.62
CA PRO A 94 -4.81 -16.37 -25.16
C PRO A 94 -5.17 -17.73 -24.54
N PRO A 95 -5.57 -17.80 -23.27
CA PRO A 95 -6.19 -18.99 -22.72
C PRO A 95 -7.50 -19.29 -23.46
N GLU A 96 -7.78 -20.57 -23.72
CA GLU A 96 -9.02 -20.99 -24.41
C GLU A 96 -10.28 -20.45 -23.70
N GLU A 97 -10.22 -20.35 -22.37
CA GLU A 97 -11.32 -19.84 -21.53
C GLU A 97 -11.63 -18.36 -21.79
N PHE A 98 -10.69 -17.61 -22.35
CA PHE A 98 -10.82 -16.18 -22.67
C PHE A 98 -10.84 -15.88 -24.18
N ALA A 99 -10.77 -16.90 -25.04
CA ALA A 99 -10.61 -16.73 -26.49
C ALA A 99 -11.73 -15.87 -27.12
N ALA A 100 -12.96 -15.98 -26.62
CA ALA A 100 -14.09 -15.20 -27.12
C ALA A 100 -14.04 -13.70 -26.73
N LEU A 101 -13.17 -13.33 -25.79
CA LEU A 101 -13.16 -12.01 -25.14
C LEU A 101 -11.80 -11.30 -25.26
N THR A 102 -10.83 -11.90 -25.94
CA THR A 102 -9.43 -11.42 -25.98
C THR A 102 -9.31 -10.01 -26.59
N GLU A 103 -10.16 -9.69 -27.57
CA GLU A 103 -10.20 -8.38 -28.23
C GLU A 103 -11.01 -7.32 -27.45
N THR A 104 -11.63 -7.69 -26.32
CA THR A 104 -12.47 -6.77 -25.55
C THR A 104 -11.62 -6.03 -24.50
N PRO A 105 -11.56 -4.69 -24.52
CA PRO A 105 -10.81 -3.92 -23.50
C PRO A 105 -11.31 -4.18 -22.07
N GLY A 106 -12.61 -4.49 -21.93
CA GLY A 106 -13.22 -4.76 -20.64
C GLY A 106 -12.66 -6.00 -19.93
N LEU A 107 -12.24 -7.03 -20.67
CA LEU A 107 -11.64 -8.22 -20.06
C LEU A 107 -10.30 -7.87 -19.40
N ALA A 108 -9.44 -7.15 -20.10
CA ALA A 108 -8.12 -6.80 -19.59
C ALA A 108 -8.21 -5.90 -18.35
N ALA A 109 -9.11 -4.91 -18.36
CA ALA A 109 -9.40 -4.06 -17.21
C ALA A 109 -9.94 -4.88 -16.01
N ALA A 110 -10.85 -5.82 -16.24
CA ALA A 110 -11.40 -6.66 -15.18
C ALA A 110 -10.34 -7.59 -14.55
N ILE A 111 -9.47 -8.19 -15.36
CA ILE A 111 -8.37 -9.02 -14.88
C ILE A 111 -7.35 -8.17 -14.10
N ALA A 112 -6.98 -6.99 -14.60
CA ALA A 112 -6.08 -6.07 -13.90
C ALA A 112 -6.63 -5.67 -12.52
N SER A 113 -7.91 -5.28 -12.45
CA SER A 113 -8.59 -4.95 -11.19
C SER A 113 -8.59 -6.15 -10.23
N ALA A 114 -8.89 -7.36 -10.71
CA ALA A 114 -8.87 -8.56 -9.87
C ALA A 114 -7.47 -8.88 -9.33
N ILE A 115 -6.43 -8.67 -10.14
CA ILE A 115 -5.02 -8.79 -9.72
C ILE A 115 -4.72 -7.82 -8.59
N GLU A 116 -5.12 -6.54 -8.72
CA GLU A 116 -4.88 -5.53 -7.68
C GLU A 116 -5.61 -5.87 -6.38
N ASP A 117 -6.88 -6.27 -6.45
CA ASP A 117 -7.68 -6.64 -5.29
C ASP A 117 -7.09 -7.83 -4.52
N LEU A 118 -6.68 -8.86 -5.25
CA LEU A 118 -6.03 -10.04 -4.67
C LEU A 118 -4.66 -9.69 -4.09
N ALA A 119 -3.86 -8.87 -4.79
CA ALA A 119 -2.57 -8.41 -4.30
C ALA A 119 -2.69 -7.59 -3.02
N ASN A 120 -3.65 -6.67 -2.94
CA ASN A 120 -3.96 -5.89 -1.73
C ASN A 120 -4.41 -6.80 -0.56
N SER A 121 -5.03 -7.94 -0.88
CA SER A 121 -5.40 -8.97 0.09
C SER A 121 -4.23 -9.86 0.53
N GLY A 122 -3.04 -9.67 -0.04
CA GLY A 122 -1.84 -10.46 0.25
C GLY A 122 -1.77 -11.78 -0.51
N CYS A 123 -2.44 -11.86 -1.66
CA CYS A 123 -2.36 -13.00 -2.58
C CYS A 123 -1.54 -12.60 -3.81
N ASP A 124 -0.60 -13.45 -4.20
CA ASP A 124 0.22 -13.35 -5.40
C ASP A 124 -0.05 -14.56 -6.32
N PRO A 125 0.55 -14.64 -7.52
CA PRO A 125 0.32 -15.77 -8.43
C PRO A 125 0.64 -17.14 -7.81
N LEU A 126 1.67 -17.23 -6.97
CA LEU A 126 2.07 -18.48 -6.32
C LEU A 126 1.06 -18.90 -5.25
N GLN A 127 0.54 -17.94 -4.46
CA GLN A 127 -0.53 -18.20 -3.51
C GLN A 127 -1.83 -18.57 -4.23
N TRP A 128 -2.17 -17.91 -5.33
CA TRP A 128 -3.35 -18.26 -6.13
C TRP A 128 -3.30 -19.70 -6.63
N GLU A 129 -2.14 -20.13 -7.17
CA GLU A 129 -1.90 -21.50 -7.59
C GLU A 129 -2.05 -22.50 -6.41
N ALA A 130 -1.49 -22.17 -5.24
CA ALA A 130 -1.60 -22.98 -4.05
C ALA A 130 -3.06 -23.15 -3.58
N LEU A 131 -3.87 -22.09 -3.62
CA LEU A 131 -5.31 -22.15 -3.30
C LEU A 131 -6.05 -23.13 -4.24
N GLY A 132 -5.68 -23.15 -5.53
CA GLY A 132 -6.21 -24.10 -6.51
C GLY A 132 -5.84 -25.54 -6.17
N ARG A 133 -4.56 -25.80 -5.81
CA ARG A 133 -4.10 -27.13 -5.37
C ARG A 133 -4.79 -27.62 -4.09
N MET A 134 -5.14 -26.70 -3.19
CA MET A 134 -5.93 -26.98 -1.99
C MET A 134 -7.44 -27.17 -2.28
N GLY A 135 -7.87 -26.97 -3.53
CA GLY A 135 -9.26 -27.13 -3.95
C GLY A 135 -10.20 -26.01 -3.49
N LEU A 136 -9.66 -24.85 -3.10
CA LEU A 136 -10.42 -23.68 -2.63
C LEU A 136 -11.09 -22.90 -3.77
N TRP A 137 -10.59 -23.06 -5.00
CA TRP A 137 -11.30 -22.72 -6.22
C TRP A 137 -11.13 -23.86 -7.22
N ARG A 138 -12.04 -23.94 -8.20
CA ARG A 138 -12.02 -24.97 -9.25
C ARG A 138 -12.41 -24.39 -10.60
N GLY A 139 -11.99 -25.04 -11.68
CA GLY A 139 -12.39 -24.73 -13.06
C GLY A 139 -11.34 -24.01 -13.89
N GLY A 140 -11.43 -24.15 -15.21
CA GLY A 140 -10.45 -23.63 -16.17
C GLY A 140 -10.28 -22.11 -16.09
N LEU A 141 -11.36 -21.37 -15.83
CA LEU A 141 -11.32 -19.90 -15.75
C LEU A 141 -10.37 -19.37 -14.66
N HIS A 142 -10.40 -19.97 -13.47
CA HIS A 142 -9.52 -19.59 -12.36
C HIS A 142 -8.06 -19.95 -12.66
N ALA A 143 -7.83 -21.07 -13.33
CA ALA A 143 -6.50 -21.46 -13.78
C ALA A 143 -5.98 -20.53 -14.90
N ALA A 144 -6.83 -20.15 -15.84
CA ALA A 144 -6.54 -19.19 -16.90
C ALA A 144 -6.19 -17.82 -16.33
N PHE A 145 -6.97 -17.32 -15.38
CA PHE A 145 -6.67 -16.09 -14.64
C PHE A 145 -5.28 -16.16 -13.99
N GLY A 146 -4.96 -17.26 -13.30
CA GLY A 146 -3.64 -17.47 -12.69
C GLY A 146 -2.49 -17.42 -13.70
N ARG A 147 -2.65 -18.06 -14.87
CA ARG A 147 -1.67 -18.02 -15.97
C ARG A 147 -1.45 -16.60 -16.50
N VAL A 148 -2.53 -15.85 -16.72
CA VAL A 148 -2.44 -14.45 -17.20
C VAL A 148 -1.76 -13.57 -16.14
N TRP A 149 -2.09 -13.77 -14.87
CA TRP A 149 -1.46 -13.03 -13.78
C TRP A 149 0.04 -13.35 -13.68
N GLU A 150 0.45 -14.61 -13.83
CA GLU A 150 1.86 -15.00 -13.83
C GLU A 150 2.64 -14.33 -14.97
N LEU A 151 2.07 -14.33 -16.19
CA LEU A 151 2.64 -13.63 -17.35
C LEU A 151 2.76 -12.11 -17.11
N ALA A 152 1.70 -11.50 -16.59
CA ALA A 152 1.69 -10.08 -16.25
C ALA A 152 2.74 -9.75 -15.18
N ALA A 153 2.84 -10.58 -14.13
CA ALA A 153 3.83 -10.39 -13.08
C ALA A 153 5.27 -10.51 -13.60
N ALA A 154 5.54 -11.44 -14.52
CA ALA A 154 6.84 -11.56 -15.17
C ALA A 154 7.16 -10.33 -16.04
N ALA A 155 6.17 -9.84 -16.77
CA ALA A 155 6.28 -8.67 -17.63
C ALA A 155 6.47 -7.35 -16.85
N LEU A 156 5.88 -7.21 -15.66
CA LEU A 156 6.15 -6.11 -14.73
C LEU A 156 7.61 -6.14 -14.26
N ARG A 157 8.06 -7.30 -13.76
CA ARG A 157 9.43 -7.49 -13.27
C ARG A 157 10.48 -7.17 -14.33
N SER A 158 10.27 -7.57 -15.58
CA SER A 158 11.21 -7.30 -16.68
C SER A 158 11.31 -5.80 -17.03
N ARG A 159 10.33 -4.98 -16.59
CA ARG A 159 10.28 -3.54 -16.80
C ARG A 159 10.70 -2.75 -15.56
N GLY A 160 11.07 -3.41 -14.46
CA GLY A 160 11.35 -2.74 -13.18
C GLY A 160 10.10 -2.20 -12.48
N LEU A 161 8.91 -2.58 -12.95
CA LEU A 161 7.64 -2.17 -12.38
C LEU A 161 7.14 -3.20 -11.37
N CYS A 162 6.33 -2.75 -10.41
CA CYS A 162 5.68 -3.62 -9.44
C CYS A 162 4.25 -3.15 -9.15
N LEU A 163 3.43 -4.05 -8.58
CA LEU A 163 2.13 -3.65 -8.05
C LEU A 163 2.33 -2.85 -6.76
N ARG A 164 1.41 -1.92 -6.47
CA ARG A 164 1.39 -1.17 -5.20
C ARG A 164 1.54 -2.09 -3.98
N ALA A 165 0.79 -3.19 -3.94
CA ALA A 165 0.87 -4.15 -2.85
C ALA A 165 2.27 -4.77 -2.67
N GLN A 166 2.98 -5.03 -3.78
CA GLN A 166 4.36 -5.53 -3.76
C GLN A 166 5.32 -4.47 -3.23
N ARG A 167 5.17 -3.21 -3.64
CA ARG A 167 5.96 -2.10 -3.10
C ARG A 167 5.80 -1.95 -1.59
N ILE A 168 4.57 -2.04 -1.09
CA ILE A 168 4.27 -2.02 0.36
C ILE A 168 4.96 -3.20 1.07
N ALA A 169 4.92 -4.40 0.47
CA ALA A 169 5.59 -5.57 1.01
C ALA A 169 7.12 -5.42 1.03
N LEU A 170 7.71 -4.82 0.00
CA LEU A 170 9.14 -4.47 -0.05
C LEU A 170 9.52 -3.48 1.04
N ALA A 171 8.71 -2.44 1.25
CA ALA A 171 8.92 -1.49 2.35
C ALA A 171 8.84 -2.18 3.71
N ALA A 172 7.90 -3.11 3.90
CA ALA A 172 7.80 -3.88 5.14
C ALA A 172 9.03 -4.77 5.36
N ALA A 173 9.58 -5.38 4.31
CA ALA A 173 10.82 -6.14 4.38
C ALA A 173 12.01 -5.24 4.72
N ALA A 174 12.18 -4.11 4.03
CA ALA A 174 13.25 -3.14 4.30
C ALA A 174 13.23 -2.62 5.75
N VAL A 175 12.04 -2.41 6.31
CA VAL A 175 11.86 -2.08 7.73
C VAL A 175 12.38 -3.22 8.61
N ARG A 176 12.00 -4.47 8.37
CA ARG A 176 12.45 -5.63 9.17
C ARG A 176 13.97 -5.85 9.08
N ASP A 177 14.52 -5.76 7.88
CA ASP A 177 15.92 -6.09 7.59
C ASP A 177 16.90 -4.96 7.91
N ARG A 178 16.41 -3.84 8.46
CA ARG A 178 17.18 -2.62 8.75
C ARG A 178 17.84 -1.99 7.52
N ALA A 179 17.33 -2.28 6.33
CA ALA A 179 17.72 -1.66 5.08
C ALA A 179 16.98 -0.32 4.82
N ALA A 180 15.86 -0.08 5.49
CA ALA A 180 15.13 1.19 5.40
C ALA A 180 15.95 2.36 6.02
N PRO A 181 15.75 3.60 5.55
CA PRO A 181 16.28 4.81 6.18
C PRO A 181 16.00 4.87 7.68
N THR A 182 16.75 5.71 8.40
CA THR A 182 16.54 5.93 9.84
C THR A 182 15.08 6.25 10.13
N LEU A 183 14.42 5.35 10.85
CA LEU A 183 13.02 5.49 11.23
C LEU A 183 12.88 6.52 12.35
N PRO A 184 11.85 7.38 12.34
CA PRO A 184 11.56 8.24 13.48
C PRO A 184 11.21 7.40 14.70
N GLY A 185 11.55 7.87 15.90
CA GLY A 185 11.27 7.20 17.17
C GLY A 185 9.78 7.02 17.46
N THR A 186 8.93 7.89 16.89
CA THR A 186 7.47 7.79 16.97
C THR A 186 6.79 8.03 15.63
N ILE A 187 5.81 7.20 15.26
CA ILE A 187 4.92 7.43 14.11
C ILE A 187 3.48 7.50 14.60
N PHE A 188 2.81 8.57 14.19
CA PHE A 188 1.38 8.80 14.40
C PHE A 188 0.63 8.54 13.10
N ILE A 189 -0.34 7.63 13.13
CA ILE A 189 -1.21 7.29 12.00
C ILE A 189 -2.60 7.83 12.35
N ASP A 190 -3.17 8.72 11.56
CA ASP A 190 -4.50 9.29 11.83
C ASP A 190 -5.33 9.45 10.56
N GLY A 191 -6.65 9.27 10.69
CA GLY A 191 -7.62 9.51 9.62
C GLY A 191 -7.87 8.34 8.67
N PHE A 192 -7.27 7.17 8.91
CA PHE A 192 -7.51 5.97 8.11
C PHE A 192 -8.76 5.23 8.59
N PHE A 193 -9.57 4.73 7.66
CA PHE A 193 -10.76 3.92 7.98
C PHE A 193 -10.48 2.43 7.92
N LEU A 194 -9.70 2.01 6.93
CA LEU A 194 -9.37 0.61 6.66
C LEU A 194 -7.92 0.55 6.18
N PHE A 195 -7.31 -0.60 6.42
CA PHE A 195 -6.03 -0.97 5.87
C PHE A 195 -6.18 -2.31 5.14
N SER A 196 -5.57 -2.40 3.96
CA SER A 196 -5.41 -3.66 3.25
C SER A 196 -4.52 -4.64 4.06
N ARG A 197 -4.50 -5.92 3.67
CA ARG A 197 -3.70 -6.91 4.39
C ARG A 197 -2.21 -6.56 4.35
N VAL A 198 -1.72 -6.11 3.20
CA VAL A 198 -0.32 -5.72 3.03
C VAL A 198 0.05 -4.47 3.84
N GLU A 199 -0.85 -3.49 3.96
CA GLU A 199 -0.65 -2.32 4.81
C GLU A 199 -0.62 -2.69 6.30
N ILE A 200 -1.47 -3.62 6.74
CA ILE A 200 -1.43 -4.14 8.12
C ILE A 200 -0.07 -4.79 8.42
N GLU A 201 0.46 -5.61 7.50
CA GLU A 201 1.77 -6.23 7.69
C GLU A 201 2.92 -5.20 7.69
N PHE A 202 2.80 -4.13 6.91
CA PHE A 202 3.72 -2.99 6.98
C PHE A 202 3.66 -2.25 8.32
N LEU A 203 2.45 -1.93 8.82
CA LEU A 203 2.27 -1.29 10.13
C LEU A 203 2.81 -2.16 11.28
N LYS A 204 2.64 -3.49 11.19
CA LYS A 204 3.23 -4.43 12.14
C LYS A 204 4.77 -4.40 12.09
N ALA A 205 5.36 -4.38 10.90
CA ALA A 205 6.80 -4.25 10.74
C ALA A 205 7.31 -2.94 11.36
N LEU A 206 6.58 -1.84 11.16
CA LEU A 206 6.90 -0.56 11.80
C LEU A 206 6.84 -0.62 13.31
N ALA A 207 5.78 -1.20 13.86
CA ALA A 207 5.59 -1.32 15.30
C ALA A 207 6.66 -2.14 16.03
N GLN A 208 7.46 -2.93 15.31
CA GLN A 208 8.61 -3.65 15.85
C GLN A 208 9.84 -2.75 16.04
N ARG A 209 9.91 -1.60 15.37
CA ARG A 209 11.10 -0.72 15.35
C ARG A 209 10.84 0.72 15.79
N THR A 210 9.58 1.16 15.80
CA THR A 210 9.18 2.51 16.22
C THR A 210 7.91 2.48 17.07
N ARG A 211 7.70 3.52 17.87
CA ARG A 211 6.45 3.69 18.63
C ARG A 211 5.34 4.10 17.66
N LEU A 212 4.51 3.13 17.27
CA LEU A 212 3.36 3.36 16.41
C LEU A 212 2.08 3.64 17.21
N TRP A 213 1.43 4.78 16.94
CA TRP A 213 0.11 5.15 17.46
C TRP A 213 -0.86 5.24 16.28
N LEU A 214 -2.02 4.59 16.37
CA LEU A 214 -3.06 4.65 15.33
C LEU A 214 -4.46 4.91 15.91
N THR A 215 -5.30 5.58 15.14
CA THR A 215 -6.71 5.92 15.46
C THR A 215 -7.70 5.34 14.45
#